data_AF-A0A2G6KN71-F1
#
_entry.id   AF-A0A2G6KN71-F1
#
_cell.length_a   1.000
_cell.length_b   1.000
_cell.length_c   1.000
_cell.angle_alpha   90.00
_cell.angle_beta   90.00
_cell.angle_gamma   90.00
#
_symmetry.space_group_name_H-M   'P 1'
#
loop_
_entity.id
_entity.type
_entity.pdbx_description
1 polymer ?
#
loop_
_entity_poly.entity_id
_entity_poly.type
_entity_poly.pdbx_seq_one_letter_code
_entity_poly.pdbx_strand_id
1 'polypeptide(L)'
;MAVIRKIIVFLLVLAMVVVGVLFSLQNETLVPLDALVYTFPERSLSLWVLCAFGIGGLFGMFASMGVMWRLRRQVRNNQREIKRNRQELSQLRAAGLPTGE
;
A
#
# COMPACT_ATOMS: atom_id res chain seq x y z
N MET A 1 1.06 -5.86 19.53
CA MET A 1 0.72 -5.00 18.38
C MET A 1 0.70 -5.73 17.03
N ALA A 2 1.78 -6.39 16.60
CA ALA A 2 1.84 -7.02 15.27
C ALA A 2 0.83 -8.16 15.04
N VAL A 3 0.55 -8.98 16.06
CA VAL A 3 -0.42 -10.09 15.97
C VAL A 3 -1.85 -9.56 15.84
N ILE A 4 -2.25 -8.58 16.67
CA ILE A 4 -3.57 -7.94 16.59
C ILE A 4 -3.79 -7.32 15.21
N ARG A 5 -2.79 -6.61 14.67
CA ARG A 5 -2.87 -6.05 13.30
C ARG A 5 -3.08 -7.15 12.26
N LYS A 6 -2.34 -8.25 12.34
CA LYS A 6 -2.48 -9.38 11.41
C LYS A 6 -3.88 -10.01 11.50
N ILE A 7 -4.42 -10.19 12.70
CA ILE A 7 -5.77 -10.72 12.92
C ILE A 7 -6.82 -9.78 12.32
N ILE A 8 -6.72 -8.47 12.59
CA ILE A 8 -7.66 -7.48 12.03
C ILE A 8 -7.61 -7.49 10.50
N VAL A 9 -6.42 -7.50 9.91
CA VAL A 9 -6.26 -7.58 8.44
C VAL A 9 -6.85 -8.88 7.91
N PHE A 10 -6.60 -10.01 8.58
CA PHE A 10 -7.17 -11.30 8.18
C PHE A 10 -8.70 -11.29 8.22
N LEU A 11 -9.29 -10.81 9.32
CA LEU A 11 -10.75 -10.69 9.46
C LEU A 11 -11.34 -9.77 8.40
N LEU A 12 -10.67 -8.66 8.07
CA LEU A 12 -11.10 -7.74 7.04
C LEU A 12 -11.07 -8.40 5.65
N VAL A 13 -10.00 -9.13 5.33
CA VAL A 13 -9.90 -9.89 4.07
C VAL A 13 -11.00 -10.96 4.00
N LEU A 14 -11.23 -11.68 5.10
CA LEU A 14 -12.28 -12.69 5.17
C LEU A 14 -13.67 -12.06 4.96
N ALA A 15 -13.95 -10.94 5.62
CA ALA A 15 -15.19 -10.20 5.44
C ALA A 15 -15.36 -9.73 3.99
N MET A 16 -14.30 -9.23 3.35
CA MET A 16 -14.34 -8.86 1.93
C MET A 16 -14.65 -10.04 1.01
N VAL A 17 -14.08 -11.22 1.28
CA VAL A 17 -14.38 -12.44 0.51
C VAL A 17 -15.85 -12.83 0.69
N VAL A 18 -16.34 -12.85 1.93
CA VAL A 18 -17.75 -13.16 2.22
C VAL A 18 -18.69 -12.19 1.50
N VAL A 19 -18.43 -10.88 1.60
CA VAL A 19 -19.22 -9.85 0.92
C VAL A 19 -19.14 -10.04 -0.60
N GLY A 20 -17.97 -10.32 -1.16
CA GLY A 20 -17.81 -10.55 -2.60
C GLY A 20 -18.59 -11.77 -3.11
N VAL A 21 -18.58 -12.87 -2.35
CA VAL A 21 -19.37 -14.07 -2.67
C VAL A 21 -20.87 -13.79 -2.58
N LEU A 22 -21.34 -13.20 -1.48
CA LEU A 22 -22.75 -12.84 -1.30
C LEU A 22 -23.22 -11.86 -2.38
N PHE A 23 -22.39 -10.88 -2.72
CA PHE A 23 -22.64 -9.94 -3.80
C PHE A 23 -22.75 -10.65 -5.14
N SER A 24 -21.89 -11.65 -5.41
CA SER A 24 -21.96 -12.45 -6.63
C SER A 24 -23.24 -13.28 -6.73
N LEU A 25 -23.65 -13.91 -5.63
CA LEU A 25 -24.86 -14.74 -5.58
C LEU A 25 -26.14 -13.91 -5.73
N GLN A 26 -26.17 -12.71 -5.14
CA GLN A 26 -27.37 -11.87 -5.17
C GLN A 26 -27.49 -11.06 -6.48
N ASN A 27 -26.39 -10.86 -7.20
CA ASN A 27 -26.32 -10.00 -8.39
C ASN A 27 -25.87 -10.81 -9.63
N GLU A 28 -26.62 -11.85 -9.98
CA GLU A 28 -26.45 -12.64 -11.21
C GLU A 28 -27.11 -11.99 -12.44
N THR A 29 -27.45 -10.70 -12.37
CA THR A 29 -28.02 -9.98 -13.51
C THR A 29 -26.99 -9.87 -14.63
N LEU A 30 -27.35 -10.39 -15.81
CA LEU A 30 -26.53 -10.29 -17.01
C LEU A 30 -26.65 -8.87 -17.58
N VAL A 31 -25.53 -8.16 -17.63
CA VAL A 31 -25.48 -6.79 -18.14
C VAL A 31 -24.30 -6.68 -19.11
N PRO A 32 -24.51 -6.15 -20.34
CA PRO A 32 -23.41 -5.82 -21.23
C PRO A 32 -22.66 -4.61 -20.66
N LEU A 33 -21.33 -4.72 -20.54
CA LEU A 33 -20.52 -3.58 -20.10
C LEU A 33 -20.16 -2.73 -21.31
N ASP A 34 -20.77 -1.54 -21.39
CA ASP A 34 -20.38 -0.53 -22.36
C ASP A 34 -19.24 0.35 -21.80
N ALA A 35 -18.03 0.16 -22.34
CA ALA A 35 -16.84 0.91 -21.94
C ALA A 35 -16.62 2.17 -22.80
N LEU A 36 -17.68 2.70 -23.43
CA LEU A 36 -17.68 3.88 -24.31
C LEU A 36 -16.98 3.67 -25.67
N VAL A 37 -15.87 2.92 -25.68
CA VAL A 37 -15.09 2.56 -26.87
C VAL A 37 -15.44 1.16 -27.37
N TYR A 38 -15.87 0.27 -26.47
CA TYR A 38 -16.17 -1.12 -26.77
C TYR A 38 -17.21 -1.66 -25.80
N THR A 39 -18.19 -2.40 -26.32
CA THR A 39 -19.20 -3.08 -25.52
C THR A 39 -18.81 -4.54 -25.37
N PHE A 40 -18.60 -4.97 -24.12
CA PHE A 40 -18.25 -6.35 -23.80
C PHE A 40 -19.50 -7.25 -23.81
N PRO A 41 -19.33 -8.56 -24.03
CA PRO A 41 -20.43 -9.51 -23.99
C PRO A 41 -21.11 -9.53 -22.62
N GLU A 42 -22.39 -9.92 -22.61
CA GLU A 42 -23.19 -10.02 -21.41
C GLU A 42 -22.56 -10.99 -20.41
N ARG A 43 -22.24 -10.46 -19.23
CA ARG A 43 -21.71 -11.19 -18.09
C ARG A 43 -22.42 -10.70 -16.83
N SER A 44 -22.27 -11.42 -15.73
CA SER A 44 -22.88 -10.99 -14.47
C SER A 44 -22.33 -9.63 -14.05
N LEU A 45 -23.21 -8.73 -13.62
CA LEU A 45 -22.84 -7.43 -13.07
C LEU A 45 -21.81 -7.56 -11.95
N SER A 46 -21.98 -8.61 -11.13
CA SER A 46 -21.05 -8.95 -10.07
C SER A 46 -19.61 -9.15 -10.54
N LEU A 47 -19.41 -9.80 -11.69
CA LEU A 47 -18.08 -10.02 -12.26
C LEU A 47 -17.44 -8.68 -12.63
N TRP A 48 -18.16 -7.80 -13.31
CA TRP A 48 -17.63 -6.50 -13.70
C TRP A 48 -17.20 -5.66 -12.51
N VAL A 49 -18.05 -5.59 -11.48
CA VAL A 49 -17.76 -4.84 -10.25
C VAL A 49 -16.57 -5.44 -9.49
N LEU A 50 -16.52 -6.77 -9.35
CA LEU A 50 -15.40 -7.46 -8.68
C LEU A 50 -14.08 -7.29 -9.44
N CYS A 51 -14.11 -7.37 -10.78
CA CYS A 51 -12.93 -7.11 -11.61
C CYS A 51 -12.45 -5.67 -11.47
N ALA A 52 -13.35 -4.68 -11.56
CA ALA A 52 -13.01 -3.27 -11.38
C ALA A 52 -12.42 -3.00 -9.99
N PHE A 53 -13.01 -3.59 -8.95
CA PHE A 53 -12.53 -3.51 -7.58
C PHE A 53 -11.12 -4.12 -7.44
N GLY A 54 -10.90 -5.32 -7.98
CA GLY A 54 -9.61 -5.99 -7.96
C GLY A 54 -8.53 -5.18 -8.69
N ILE A 55 -8.85 -4.65 -9.87
CA ILE A 55 -7.95 -3.79 -10.65
C ILE A 55 -7.61 -2.52 -9.87
N GLY A 56 -8.60 -1.84 -9.29
CA GLY A 56 -8.38 -0.66 -8.46
C GLY A 56 -7.49 -0.95 -7.24
N GLY A 57 -7.70 -2.09 -6.58
CA GLY A 57 -6.86 -2.56 -5.49
C GLY A 57 -5.40 -2.78 -5.91
N LEU A 58 -5.18 -3.42 -7.06
CA LEU A 58 -3.83 -3.61 -7.63
C LEU A 58 -3.16 -2.28 -7.95
N PHE A 59 -3.85 -1.33 -8.57
CA PHE A 59 -3.32 0.01 -8.82
C PHE A 59 -2.96 0.73 -7.52
N GLY A 60 -3.83 0.67 -6.50
CA GLY A 60 -3.54 1.22 -5.18
C GLY A 60 -2.30 0.59 -4.53
N MET A 61 -2.12 -0.72 -4.68
CA MET A 61 -0.93 -1.42 -4.20
C MET A 61 0.34 -0.97 -4.93
N PHE A 62 0.30 -0.85 -6.26
CA PHE A 62 1.43 -0.34 -7.04
C PHE A 62 1.79 1.10 -6.68
N ALA A 63 0.80 1.98 -6.53
CA ALA A 63 1.01 3.35 -6.08
C ALA A 63 1.66 3.39 -4.69
N SER A 64 1.17 2.57 -3.76
CA SER A 64 1.73 2.45 -2.40
C SER A 64 3.16 1.93 -2.40
N MET A 65 3.50 1.00 -3.30
CA MET A 65 4.87 0.49 -3.45
C MET A 65 5.85 1.61 -3.84
N GLY A 66 5.47 2.47 -4.79
CA GLY A 66 6.27 3.63 -5.20
C GLY A 66 6.54 4.60 -4.05
N VAL A 67 5.50 4.93 -3.27
CA VAL A 67 5.63 5.77 -2.07
C VAL A 67 6.55 5.11 -1.04
N MET A 68 6.39 3.81 -0.80
CA MET A 68 7.19 3.09 0.18
C MET A 68 8.67 3.03 -0.21
N TRP A 69 8.98 2.85 -1.50
CA TRP A 69 10.34 2.92 -2.00
C TRP A 69 10.98 4.28 -1.78
N ARG A 70 10.24 5.37 -2.06
CA ARG A 70 10.71 6.74 -1.78
C ARG A 70 11.00 6.94 -0.30
N LEU A 71 10.08 6.54 0.58
CA LEU A 71 10.27 6.63 2.04
C LEU A 71 11.50 5.83 2.51
N ARG A 72 11.69 4.60 2.02
CA ARG A 72 12.88 3.78 2.36
C ARG A 72 14.18 4.45 1.91
N ARG A 73 14.20 5.08 0.74
CA ARG A 73 15.37 5.85 0.27
C ARG A 73 15.65 7.04 1.18
N GLN A 74 14.63 7.80 1.56
CA GLN A 74 14.78 8.95 2.47
C GLN A 74 15.32 8.51 3.84
N VAL A 75 14.75 7.45 4.43
CA VAL A 75 15.23 6.90 5.70
C VAL A 75 16.71 6.53 5.62
N ARG A 76 17.13 5.85 4.53
CA ARG A 76 18.52 5.47 4.34
C ARG A 76 19.46 6.66 4.18
N ASN A 77 19.02 7.71 3.48
CA ASN A 77 19.81 8.93 3.32
C ASN A 77 19.96 9.68 4.65
N ASN A 78 18.86 9.87 5.39
CA ASN A 78 18.87 10.50 6.70
C ASN A 78 19.77 9.74 7.69
N GLN A 79 19.76 8.40 7.66
CA GLN A 79 20.67 7.58 8.47
C GLN A 79 22.15 7.81 8.12
N ARG A 80 22.48 8.01 6.84
CA ARG A 80 23.85 8.34 6.41
C ARG A 80 24.29 9.72 6.89
N GLU A 81 23.41 10.72 6.80
CA GLU A 81 23.68 12.07 7.32
C GLU A 81 23.89 12.07 8.83
N ILE A 82 23.02 11.38 9.59
CA ILE A 82 23.20 11.21 11.04
C ILE A 82 24.56 10.57 11.36
N LYS A 83 24.96 9.55 10.59
CA LYS A 83 26.26 8.88 10.79
C LYS A 83 27.43 9.83 10.51
N ARG A 84 27.36 10.63 9.44
CA ARG A 84 28.39 11.61 9.08
C ARG A 84 28.50 12.72 10.12
N ASN A 85 27.39 13.32 10.51
CA ASN A 85 27.38 14.39 11.52
C ASN A 85 27.92 13.90 12.86
N ARG A 86 27.61 12.65 13.26
CA ARG A 86 28.21 12.04 14.46
C ARG A 86 29.72 11.85 14.35
N GLN A 87 30.24 11.50 13.18
CA GLN A 87 31.68 11.38 12.95
C GLN A 87 32.37 12.75 13.03
N GLU A 88 31.80 13.79 12.42
CA GLU A 88 32.33 15.15 12.47
C GLU A 88 32.35 15.68 13.93
N LEU A 89 31.26 15.47 14.69
CA LEU A 89 31.23 15.80 16.13
C LEU A 89 32.29 15.03 16.93
N SER A 90 32.53 13.76 16.62
CA SER A 90 33.56 12.97 17.30
C SER A 90 34.98 13.45 16.99
N GLN A 91 35.23 13.89 15.75
CA GLN A 91 36.51 14.46 15.34
C GLN A 91 36.74 15.84 15.97
N LEU A 92 35.72 16.70 16.02
CA LEU A 92 35.79 18.00 16.68
C LEU A 92 36.02 17.85 18.19
N ARG A 93 35.39 16.86 18.82
CA ARG A 93 35.59 16.54 20.24
C ARG A 93 36.98 15.93 20.50
N ALA A 94 37.52 15.15 19.57
CA ALA A 94 38.89 14.62 19.64
C ALA A 94 39.97 15.67 19.34
N ALA A 95 39.66 16.67 18.52
CA ALA A 95 40.54 17.80 18.20
C ALA A 95 40.59 18.86 19.33
N GLY A 96 39.96 18.59 20.48
CA GLY A 96 40.18 19.38 21.70
C GLY A 96 39.32 20.62 21.85
N LEU A 97 38.18 20.74 21.13
CA LEU A 97 37.22 21.80 21.42
C LEU A 97 36.54 21.54 22.78
N PRO A 98 36.77 22.38 23.80
CA PRO A 98 36.04 22.28 25.06
C PRO A 98 34.57 22.58 24.73
N THR A 99 33.67 21.76 25.25
CA THR A 99 32.27 22.16 25.36
C THR A 99 32.25 23.40 26.23
N GLY A 100 32.03 24.57 25.61
CA GLY A 100 31.68 25.78 26.33
C GLY A 100 30.39 25.50 27.08
N GLU A 101 30.52 25.33 28.39
CA GLU A 101 29.46 25.65 29.34
C GLU A 101 29.09 27.14 29.22
#